data_AF-A0A6V7NSP7-F1
#
_entry.id   AF-A0A6V7NSP7-F1
#
_cell.length_a   1.000
_cell.length_b   1.000
_cell.length_c   1.000
_cell.angle_alpha   90.00
_cell.angle_beta   90.00
_cell.angle_gamma   90.00
#
_symmetry.space_group_name_H-M   'P 1'
#
loop_
_entity.id
_entity.type
_entity.pdbx_description
1 polymer ?
#
loop_
_entity_poly.entity_id
_entity_poly.type
_entity_poly.pdbx_seq_one_letter_code
_entity_poly.pdbx_strand_id
1 'polypeptide(L)'
;MRSSWLRLILLLHFLLLDGQILPSQSKAATPTPPPLPVLPVPSATQLRWQRREVIMFFHFGMNTFTDSEWGTGRESPAIFDPAGLDAAQWIDDAAAAAAASLVILTAKHHDGFCLWPSRYTDHSVARSPWRNGRGDVVRELADAARARGSTSASTSRRGTGTRGRTAATWSTTSSTWPSCANS
;
A
#
# COMPACT_ATOMS: atom_id res chain seq x y z
N MET A 1 27.19 35.64 80.48
CA MET A 1 27.04 34.17 80.55
C MET A 1 25.68 33.61 80.11
N ARG A 2 24.63 34.42 79.84
CA ARG A 2 23.26 33.92 79.55
C ARG A 2 22.92 33.71 78.05
N SER A 3 23.77 34.13 77.11
CA SER A 3 23.46 34.11 75.66
C SER A 3 23.94 32.87 74.89
N SER A 4 24.90 32.10 75.41
CA SER A 4 25.41 30.88 74.75
C SER A 4 24.46 29.69 74.83
N TRP A 5 23.68 29.60 75.91
CA TRP A 5 22.77 28.48 76.16
C TRP A 5 21.56 28.48 75.22
N LEU A 6 21.00 29.66 74.90
CA LEU A 6 19.92 29.76 73.91
C LEU A 6 20.38 29.38 72.50
N ARG A 7 21.61 29.71 72.11
CA ARG A 7 22.15 29.32 70.79
C ARG A 7 22.36 27.81 70.69
N LEU A 8 22.80 27.17 71.77
CA LEU A 8 22.97 25.73 71.82
C LEU A 8 21.62 24.98 71.78
N ILE A 9 20.61 25.50 72.51
CA ILE A 9 19.25 24.93 72.52
C ILE A 9 18.57 25.09 71.15
N LEU A 10 18.75 26.24 70.49
CA LEU A 10 18.22 26.48 69.14
C LEU A 10 18.92 25.60 68.09
N LEU A 11 20.25 25.40 68.19
CA LEU A 11 20.99 24.49 67.30
C LEU A 11 20.60 23.03 67.51
N LEU A 12 20.40 22.60 68.76
CA LEU A 12 19.90 21.26 69.09
C LEU A 12 18.47 21.04 68.61
N HIS A 13 17.59 22.05 68.72
CA HIS A 13 16.24 21.98 68.15
C HIS A 13 16.27 21.90 66.63
N PHE A 14 17.15 22.65 65.97
CA PHE A 14 17.31 22.60 64.51
C PHE A 14 17.80 21.21 64.05
N LEU A 15 18.78 20.63 64.74
CA LEU A 15 19.32 19.29 64.44
C LEU A 15 18.34 18.15 64.77
N LEU A 16 17.42 18.34 65.72
CA LEU A 16 16.41 17.33 66.08
C LEU A 16 15.14 17.38 65.21
N LEU A 17 14.85 18.52 64.55
CA LEU A 17 13.65 18.65 63.69
C LEU A 17 13.89 18.24 62.23
N ASP A 18 15.11 18.35 61.71
CA ASP A 18 15.44 18.00 60.31
C ASP A 18 15.75 16.51 60.08
N GLY A 19 15.76 15.68 61.13
CA GLY A 19 16.25 14.30 61.08
C GLY A 19 15.25 13.20 60.72
N GLN A 20 14.03 13.50 60.24
CA GLN A 20 12.97 12.48 60.08
C GLN A 20 12.33 12.40 58.69
N ILE A 21 12.97 12.89 57.63
CA ILE A 21 12.54 12.55 56.26
C ILE A 21 13.23 11.24 55.85
N LEU A 22 12.70 10.11 56.31
CA LEU A 22 13.03 8.83 55.69
C LEU A 22 12.52 8.88 54.23
N PRO A 23 13.38 8.63 53.22
CA PRO A 23 12.89 8.49 51.87
C PRO A 23 11.93 7.31 51.85
N SER A 24 10.65 7.59 51.58
CA SER A 24 9.66 6.57 51.25
C SER A 24 10.21 5.81 50.05
N GLN A 25 10.71 4.59 50.28
CA GLN A 25 11.04 3.69 49.20
C GLN A 25 9.72 3.23 48.58
N SER A 26 9.26 3.96 47.57
CA SER A 26 8.22 3.46 46.69
C SER A 26 8.75 2.19 46.04
N LYS A 27 8.23 1.04 46.46
CA LYS A 27 8.49 -0.25 45.82
C LYS A 27 8.16 -0.07 44.33
N ALA A 28 9.20 -0.01 43.50
CA ALA A 28 9.01 0.11 42.05
C ALA A 28 8.13 -1.05 41.60
N ALA A 29 6.95 -0.72 41.07
CA ALA A 29 6.06 -1.74 40.52
C ALA A 29 6.77 -2.37 39.33
N THR A 30 7.06 -3.66 39.41
CA THR A 30 7.62 -4.41 38.28
C THR A 30 6.61 -4.34 37.14
N PRO A 31 6.98 -3.82 35.95
CA PRO A 31 6.06 -3.75 34.84
C PRO A 31 5.61 -5.18 34.48
N THR A 32 4.31 -5.46 34.58
CA THR A 32 3.76 -6.72 34.07
C THR A 32 3.98 -6.75 32.55
N PRO A 33 4.58 -7.81 31.98
CA PRO A 33 4.73 -7.90 30.54
C PRO A 33 3.35 -7.90 29.89
N PRO A 34 3.21 -7.30 28.69
CA PRO A 34 1.93 -7.30 27.97
C PRO A 34 1.45 -8.73 27.74
N PRO A 35 0.12 -8.97 27.74
CA PRO A 35 -0.44 -10.30 27.49
C PRO A 35 0.00 -10.81 26.11
N LEU A 36 0.11 -12.13 25.98
CA LEU A 36 0.42 -12.75 24.70
C LEU A 36 -0.67 -12.40 23.65
N PRO A 37 -0.30 -12.24 22.38
CA PRO A 37 -1.27 -11.95 21.33
C PRO A 37 -2.31 -13.07 21.20
N VAL A 38 -3.59 -12.71 21.04
CA VAL A 38 -4.64 -13.66 20.67
C VAL A 38 -4.55 -13.93 19.17
N LEU A 39 -4.48 -15.20 18.79
CA LEU A 39 -4.35 -15.61 17.39
C LEU A 39 -5.72 -15.64 16.68
N PRO A 40 -5.75 -15.37 15.36
CA PRO A 40 -4.62 -15.11 14.46
C PRO A 40 -4.13 -13.66 14.46
N VAL A 41 -2.81 -13.46 14.34
CA VAL A 41 -2.20 -12.14 14.12
C VAL A 41 -1.84 -11.94 12.64
N PRO A 42 -1.98 -10.72 12.08
CA PRO A 42 -1.66 -10.47 10.69
C PRO A 42 -0.15 -10.60 10.43
N SER A 43 0.20 -11.18 9.29
CA SER A 43 1.57 -11.11 8.77
C SER A 43 1.98 -9.66 8.50
N ALA A 44 3.29 -9.40 8.43
CA ALA A 44 3.81 -8.08 8.08
C ALA A 44 3.25 -7.57 6.73
N THR A 45 2.96 -8.45 5.77
CA THR A 45 2.38 -8.08 4.48
C THR A 45 0.91 -7.68 4.61
N GLN A 46 0.11 -8.43 5.38
CA GLN A 46 -1.27 -8.07 5.66
C GLN A 46 -1.35 -6.74 6.42
N LEU A 47 -0.45 -6.52 7.38
CA LEU A 47 -0.39 -5.25 8.11
C LEU A 47 0.02 -4.07 7.21
N ARG A 48 0.98 -4.26 6.29
CA ARG A 48 1.34 -3.24 5.29
C ARG A 48 0.18 -2.93 4.34
N TRP A 49 -0.60 -3.95 3.95
CA TRP A 49 -1.79 -3.75 3.14
C TRP A 49 -2.87 -3.01 3.92
N GLN A 50 -3.15 -3.40 5.17
CA GLN A 50 -4.14 -2.76 6.04
C GLN A 50 -3.82 -1.28 6.27
N ARG A 51 -2.54 -0.94 6.46
CA ARG A 51 -2.06 0.44 6.64
C ARG A 51 -2.18 1.33 5.40
N ARG A 52 -2.63 0.81 4.27
CA ARG A 52 -2.91 1.61 3.07
C ARG A 52 -4.19 2.42 3.20
N GLU A 53 -5.13 1.92 3.99
CA GLU A 53 -6.45 2.50 4.29
C GLU A 53 -7.32 2.70 3.05
N VAL A 54 -6.91 3.58 2.15
CA VAL A 54 -7.57 3.89 0.88
C VAL A 54 -6.71 3.44 -0.29
N ILE A 55 -7.36 2.70 -1.21
CA ILE A 55 -6.79 2.24 -2.47
C ILE A 55 -7.78 2.56 -3.60
N MET A 56 -7.29 2.69 -4.83
CA MET A 56 -8.14 2.97 -6.00
C MET A 56 -8.05 1.83 -7.02
N PHE A 57 -9.18 1.53 -7.65
CA PHE A 57 -9.30 0.45 -8.62
C PHE A 57 -9.73 1.02 -9.98
N PHE A 58 -8.88 0.84 -10.99
CA PHE A 58 -9.16 1.24 -12.37
C PHE A 58 -9.65 0.03 -13.17
N HIS A 59 -10.96 0.01 -13.42
CA HIS A 59 -11.54 -0.82 -14.48
C HIS A 59 -11.46 -0.04 -15.79
N PHE A 60 -10.53 -0.45 -16.64
CA PHE A 60 -10.34 0.12 -17.97
C PHE A 60 -9.99 -1.01 -18.92
N GLY A 61 -10.53 -1.00 -20.13
CA GLY A 61 -10.23 -2.01 -21.14
C GLY A 61 -11.24 -2.02 -22.28
N MET A 62 -11.33 -3.15 -23.00
CA MET A 62 -12.21 -3.28 -24.16
C MET A 62 -13.66 -2.92 -23.83
N ASN A 63 -14.14 -3.38 -22.68
CA ASN A 63 -15.45 -3.10 -22.11
C ASN A 63 -15.81 -1.60 -22.05
N THR A 64 -14.82 -0.73 -21.86
CA THR A 64 -15.02 0.74 -21.88
C THR A 64 -15.48 1.24 -23.25
N PHE A 65 -15.12 0.55 -24.33
CA PHE A 65 -15.44 0.93 -25.71
C PHE A 65 -16.62 0.15 -26.29
N THR A 66 -17.04 -0.93 -25.63
CA THR A 66 -18.19 -1.75 -26.05
C THR A 66 -19.43 -1.52 -25.20
N ASP A 67 -19.37 -0.59 -24.24
CA ASP A 67 -20.46 -0.25 -23.32
C ASP A 67 -21.02 -1.50 -22.62
N SER A 68 -20.11 -2.34 -22.11
CA SER A 68 -20.47 -3.59 -21.46
C SER A 68 -19.70 -3.80 -20.16
N GLU A 69 -20.41 -4.19 -19.10
CA GLU A 69 -19.80 -4.65 -17.87
C GLU A 69 -19.06 -5.98 -18.09
N TRP A 70 -19.63 -6.86 -18.94
CA TRP A 70 -19.09 -8.19 -19.22
C TRP A 70 -18.82 -8.43 -20.70
N GLY A 71 -17.55 -8.51 -21.07
CA GLY A 71 -17.13 -8.79 -22.45
C GLY A 71 -17.20 -10.28 -22.77
N THR A 72 -17.43 -10.58 -24.04
CA THR A 72 -17.57 -11.95 -24.57
C THR A 72 -16.23 -12.60 -24.92
N GLY A 73 -15.17 -11.81 -25.05
CA GLY A 73 -13.85 -12.23 -25.52
C GLY A 73 -13.73 -12.39 -27.04
N ARG A 74 -14.74 -11.94 -27.78
CA ARG A 74 -14.76 -11.92 -29.26
C ARG A 74 -14.68 -10.51 -29.83
N GLU A 75 -14.53 -9.52 -28.97
CA GLU A 75 -14.39 -8.12 -29.36
C GLU A 75 -13.15 -7.94 -30.23
N SER A 76 -13.27 -7.14 -31.28
CA SER A 76 -12.13 -6.85 -32.14
C SER A 76 -11.14 -5.94 -31.41
N PRO A 77 -9.83 -6.28 -31.35
CA PRO A 77 -8.80 -5.36 -30.87
C PRO A 77 -8.84 -3.97 -31.52
N ALA A 78 -9.39 -3.87 -32.74
CA ALA A 78 -9.52 -2.60 -33.45
C ALA A 78 -10.44 -1.58 -32.76
N ILE A 79 -11.32 -2.04 -31.87
CA ILE A 79 -12.24 -1.18 -31.10
C ILE A 79 -11.48 -0.39 -30.01
N PHE A 80 -10.38 -0.93 -29.50
CA PHE A 80 -9.61 -0.28 -28.44
C PHE A 80 -8.75 0.87 -29.00
N ASP A 81 -9.26 2.10 -28.91
CA ASP A 81 -8.55 3.31 -29.36
C ASP A 81 -8.82 4.54 -28.48
N PRO A 82 -8.29 4.60 -27.25
CA PRO A 82 -8.46 5.79 -26.42
C PRO A 82 -7.74 6.99 -27.02
N ALA A 83 -8.50 8.04 -27.36
CA ALA A 83 -7.99 9.23 -28.04
C ALA A 83 -7.02 10.08 -27.20
N GLY A 84 -7.17 10.10 -25.88
CA GLY A 84 -6.45 11.00 -24.97
C GLY A 84 -5.98 10.32 -23.69
N LEU A 85 -5.57 9.05 -23.76
CA LEU A 85 -5.09 8.34 -22.57
C LEU A 85 -3.86 9.04 -21.98
N ASP A 86 -4.00 9.48 -20.74
CA ASP A 86 -2.93 10.02 -19.91
C ASP A 86 -2.92 9.31 -18.55
N ALA A 87 -2.04 8.33 -18.39
CA ALA A 87 -1.94 7.59 -17.14
C ALA A 87 -1.33 8.44 -16.00
N ALA A 88 -0.60 9.53 -16.32
CA ALA A 88 -0.13 10.46 -15.29
C ALA A 88 -1.32 11.18 -14.66
N GLN A 89 -2.28 11.63 -15.46
CA GLN A 89 -3.51 12.23 -14.95
C GLN A 89 -4.27 11.27 -14.01
N TRP A 90 -4.32 9.96 -14.30
CA TRP A 90 -4.97 8.98 -13.40
C TRP A 90 -4.26 8.86 -12.04
N ILE A 91 -2.93 8.79 -12.04
CA ILE A 91 -2.15 8.77 -10.79
C ILE A 91 -2.29 10.10 -10.05
N ASP A 92 -2.38 11.19 -10.80
CA ASP A 92 -2.49 12.53 -10.24
C ASP A 92 -3.78 12.69 -9.45
N ASP A 93 -4.89 12.26 -10.04
CA ASP A 93 -6.22 12.26 -9.43
C ASP A 93 -6.33 11.25 -8.28
N ALA A 94 -5.77 10.05 -8.42
CA ALA A 94 -5.75 9.06 -7.34
C ALA A 94 -5.08 9.60 -6.07
N ALA A 95 -3.97 10.32 -6.24
CA ALA A 95 -3.27 10.95 -5.13
C ALA A 95 -4.00 12.19 -4.60
N ALA A 96 -4.51 13.05 -5.47
CA ALA A 96 -5.10 14.34 -5.06
C ALA A 96 -6.52 14.20 -4.50
N ALA A 97 -7.38 13.41 -5.14
CA ALA A 97 -8.80 13.33 -4.80
C ALA A 97 -9.09 12.27 -3.72
N ALA A 98 -8.37 11.14 -3.75
CA ALA A 98 -8.64 10.00 -2.88
C ALA A 98 -7.57 9.74 -1.82
N ALA A 99 -6.44 10.48 -1.85
CA ALA A 99 -5.26 10.18 -1.05
C ALA A 99 -4.86 8.68 -1.13
N ALA A 100 -5.09 8.05 -2.29
CA ALA A 100 -4.92 6.62 -2.45
C ALA A 100 -3.43 6.26 -2.46
N SER A 101 -3.04 5.32 -1.59
CA SER A 101 -1.64 4.89 -1.47
C SER A 101 -1.27 3.70 -2.38
N LEU A 102 -2.27 3.13 -3.06
CA LEU A 102 -2.17 2.02 -4.00
C LEU A 102 -3.24 2.19 -5.09
N VAL A 103 -2.84 2.01 -6.35
CA VAL A 103 -3.75 1.86 -7.48
C VAL A 103 -3.66 0.45 -8.05
N ILE A 104 -4.81 -0.10 -8.43
CA ILE A 104 -4.92 -1.43 -9.02
C ILE A 104 -5.59 -1.29 -10.39
N LEU A 105 -4.92 -1.76 -11.44
CA LEU A 105 -5.45 -1.75 -12.81
C LEU A 105 -5.87 -3.16 -13.22
N THR A 106 -7.01 -3.26 -13.91
CA THR A 106 -7.41 -4.45 -14.66
C THR A 106 -6.53 -4.64 -15.89
N ALA A 107 -5.31 -5.16 -15.70
CA ALA A 107 -4.40 -5.42 -16.81
C ALA A 107 -5.03 -6.32 -17.89
N LYS A 108 -5.91 -7.24 -17.47
CA LYS A 108 -6.80 -8.07 -18.29
C LYS A 108 -8.11 -8.28 -17.53
N HIS A 109 -9.25 -8.10 -18.18
CA HIS A 109 -10.56 -8.42 -17.61
C HIS A 109 -11.01 -9.82 -18.05
N HIS A 110 -12.27 -10.20 -17.82
CA HIS A 110 -12.76 -11.54 -18.17
C HIS A 110 -12.91 -11.75 -19.70
N ASP A 111 -13.07 -10.67 -20.46
CA ASP A 111 -13.04 -10.62 -21.93
C ASP A 111 -11.72 -11.19 -22.48
N GLY A 112 -10.62 -10.98 -21.76
CA GLY A 112 -9.31 -11.50 -22.13
C GLY A 112 -8.42 -10.48 -22.84
N PHE A 113 -8.90 -9.28 -23.14
CA PHE A 113 -8.11 -8.26 -23.80
C PHE A 113 -6.99 -7.77 -22.87
N CYS A 114 -5.74 -7.92 -23.31
CA CYS A 114 -4.58 -7.54 -22.51
C CYS A 114 -4.15 -6.10 -22.79
N LEU A 115 -4.03 -5.29 -21.73
CA LEU A 115 -3.61 -3.88 -21.79
C LEU A 115 -2.09 -3.65 -21.94
N TRP A 116 -1.36 -4.72 -22.19
CA TRP A 116 0.08 -4.72 -22.46
C TRP A 116 0.34 -5.55 -23.73
N PRO A 117 1.43 -5.30 -24.47
CA PRO A 117 1.77 -6.06 -25.67
C PRO A 117 2.23 -7.48 -25.28
N SER A 118 1.26 -8.38 -25.10
CA SER A 118 1.50 -9.73 -24.63
C SER A 118 2.17 -10.58 -25.71
N ARG A 119 3.20 -11.34 -25.32
CA ARG A 119 3.85 -12.32 -26.22
C ARG A 119 3.05 -13.62 -26.41
N TYR A 120 1.92 -13.75 -25.74
CA TYR A 120 1.18 -15.02 -25.63
C TYR A 120 -0.22 -14.97 -26.25
N THR A 121 -0.70 -13.81 -26.68
CA THR A 121 -2.01 -13.66 -27.31
C THR A 121 -2.02 -12.43 -28.21
N ASP A 122 -2.68 -12.56 -29.35
CA ASP A 122 -3.01 -11.45 -30.24
C ASP A 122 -4.14 -10.58 -29.70
N HIS A 123 -4.93 -11.07 -28.72
CA HIS A 123 -6.00 -10.30 -28.11
C HIS A 123 -5.43 -9.33 -27.05
N SER A 124 -4.71 -8.32 -27.54
CA SER A 124 -4.03 -7.30 -26.75
C SER A 124 -3.89 -5.97 -27.48
N VAL A 125 -3.42 -4.95 -26.78
CA VAL A 125 -3.07 -3.63 -27.34
C VAL A 125 -2.06 -3.69 -28.50
N ALA A 126 -1.30 -4.77 -28.64
CA ALA A 126 -0.41 -4.95 -29.79
C ALA A 126 -1.16 -5.05 -31.13
N ARG A 127 -2.45 -5.42 -31.10
CA ARG A 127 -3.31 -5.56 -32.29
C ARG A 127 -4.37 -4.47 -32.39
N SER A 128 -4.31 -3.44 -31.55
CA SER A 128 -5.21 -2.28 -31.60
C SER A 128 -4.57 -1.09 -32.35
N PRO A 129 -5.36 -0.15 -32.88
CA PRO A 129 -4.83 1.06 -33.52
C PRO A 129 -4.15 2.00 -32.51
N TRP A 130 -4.53 1.90 -31.23
CA TRP A 130 -3.99 2.75 -30.17
C TRP A 130 -2.45 2.78 -30.15
N ARG A 131 -1.88 3.99 -30.23
CA ARG A 131 -0.43 4.24 -30.36
C ARG A 131 0.24 3.40 -31.47
N ASN A 132 -0.49 3.12 -32.55
CA ASN A 132 -0.06 2.28 -33.66
C ASN A 132 0.36 0.86 -33.22
N GLY A 133 -0.38 0.25 -32.30
CA GLY A 133 -0.10 -1.10 -31.77
C GLY A 133 1.14 -1.19 -30.88
N ARG A 134 1.73 -0.05 -30.48
CA ARG A 134 2.94 0.00 -29.63
C ARG A 134 2.66 0.47 -28.21
N GLY A 135 1.39 0.73 -27.90
CA GLY A 135 0.98 1.18 -26.58
C GLY A 135 1.11 0.08 -25.51
N ASP A 136 1.22 0.51 -24.26
CA ASP A 136 1.31 -0.36 -23.10
C ASP A 136 0.75 0.40 -21.89
N VAL A 137 -0.55 0.26 -21.63
CA VAL A 137 -1.25 0.98 -20.54
C VAL A 137 -0.64 0.60 -19.20
N VAL A 138 -0.28 -0.68 -19.05
CA VAL A 138 0.35 -1.20 -17.84
C VAL A 138 1.67 -0.49 -17.57
N ARG A 139 2.51 -0.32 -18.59
CA ARG A 139 3.78 0.40 -18.48
C ARG A 139 3.55 1.89 -18.22
N GLU A 140 2.67 2.55 -18.96
CA GLU A 140 2.38 3.98 -18.78
C GLU A 140 1.91 4.29 -17.34
N LEU A 141 0.99 3.49 -16.80
CA LEU A 141 0.53 3.64 -15.42
C LEU A 141 1.64 3.37 -14.40
N ALA A 142 2.42 2.31 -14.62
CA ALA A 142 3.53 1.96 -13.74
C ALA A 142 4.63 3.04 -13.73
N ASP A 143 4.93 3.64 -14.88
CA ASP A 143 5.94 4.69 -15.02
C ASP A 143 5.44 5.99 -14.38
N ALA A 144 4.17 6.36 -14.59
CA ALA A 144 3.53 7.49 -13.93
C ALA A 144 3.54 7.36 -12.39
N ALA A 145 3.17 6.18 -11.86
CA ALA A 145 3.17 5.92 -10.42
C ALA A 145 4.58 6.00 -9.83
N ARG A 146 5.60 5.49 -10.54
CA ARG A 146 7.00 5.62 -10.11
C ARG A 146 7.45 7.09 -10.10
N ALA A 147 7.10 7.86 -11.13
CA ALA A 147 7.52 9.26 -11.26
C ALA A 147 7.00 10.14 -10.11
N ARG A 148 5.79 9.87 -9.61
CA ARG A 148 5.22 10.58 -8.44
C ARG A 148 5.82 10.21 -7.09
N GLY A 149 6.76 9.26 -7.03
CA GLY A 149 7.44 8.88 -5.78
C GLY A 149 6.55 8.19 -4.74
N SER A 150 5.30 7.89 -5.10
CA SER A 150 4.26 7.37 -4.22
C SER A 150 3.34 6.50 -5.07
N THR A 151 2.92 5.35 -4.53
CA THR A 151 1.97 4.40 -5.11
C THR A 151 2.63 3.20 -5.81
N SER A 152 2.62 2.05 -5.12
CA SER A 152 2.83 0.75 -5.78
C SER A 152 1.71 0.56 -6.81
N ALA A 153 2.01 0.37 -8.10
CA ALA A 153 1.01 -0.09 -9.07
C ALA A 153 1.02 -1.62 -9.09
N SER A 154 -0.09 -2.27 -8.75
CA SER A 154 -0.21 -3.72 -8.89
C SER A 154 -0.92 -4.07 -10.19
N THR A 155 -0.25 -4.83 -11.05
CA THR A 155 -0.81 -5.37 -12.29
C THR A 155 -0.97 -6.88 -12.14
N SER A 156 -2.18 -7.40 -12.33
CA SER A 156 -2.40 -8.85 -12.36
C SER A 156 -1.76 -9.43 -13.64
N ARG A 157 -0.65 -10.16 -13.50
CA ARG A 157 0.09 -10.77 -14.62
C ARG A 157 0.47 -12.20 -14.25
N ARG A 158 0.13 -13.19 -15.09
CA ARG A 158 0.54 -14.59 -14.93
C ARG A 158 1.75 -14.85 -15.86
N GLY A 159 2.88 -15.28 -15.31
CA GLY A 159 4.09 -15.65 -16.07
C GLY A 159 5.34 -15.75 -15.17
N THR A 160 6.02 -16.90 -15.21
CA THR A 160 7.17 -17.25 -14.37
C THR A 160 8.44 -16.47 -14.76
N GLY A 161 9.22 -15.99 -13.78
CA GLY A 161 10.67 -15.81 -13.93
C GLY A 161 11.31 -14.46 -13.54
N THR A 162 12.25 -14.56 -12.58
CA THR A 162 13.41 -13.70 -12.24
C THR A 162 13.24 -12.47 -11.34
N ARG A 163 14.03 -12.48 -10.24
CA ARG A 163 14.13 -11.48 -9.16
C ARG A 163 15.22 -10.45 -9.49
N GLY A 164 14.96 -9.17 -9.18
CA GLY A 164 15.95 -8.11 -9.09
C GLY A 164 15.51 -7.05 -8.05
N ARG A 165 16.34 -6.80 -7.05
CA ARG A 165 16.13 -5.87 -5.91
C ARG A 165 16.36 -4.42 -6.34
N THR A 166 15.40 -3.53 -6.05
CA THR A 166 15.57 -2.23 -5.32
C THR A 166 14.21 -1.53 -5.18
N ALA A 167 13.87 -1.15 -3.93
CA ALA A 167 12.88 -0.15 -3.48
C ALA A 167 11.77 0.32 -4.45
N ALA A 168 10.88 -0.59 -4.83
CA ALA A 168 9.47 -0.33 -5.12
C ALA A 168 8.78 -1.67 -4.91
N THR A 169 7.89 -1.78 -3.92
CA THR A 169 7.25 -3.06 -3.62
C THR A 169 6.23 -3.33 -4.73
N TRP A 170 6.63 -4.10 -5.74
CA TRP A 170 5.72 -4.72 -6.71
C TRP A 170 4.98 -5.82 -5.97
N SER A 171 3.69 -5.62 -5.67
CA SER A 171 2.82 -6.73 -5.31
C SER A 171 1.95 -7.06 -6.52
N THR A 172 2.33 -8.07 -7.29
CA THR A 172 1.40 -8.76 -8.17
C THR A 172 0.47 -9.60 -7.28
N THR A 173 -0.72 -9.09 -6.94
CA THR A 173 -1.76 -9.94 -6.36
C THR A 173 -2.44 -10.70 -7.49
N SER A 174 -2.10 -11.98 -7.62
CA SER A 174 -2.84 -12.91 -8.46
C SER A 174 -4.14 -13.28 -7.75
N SER A 175 -5.29 -12.91 -8.31
CA SER A 175 -6.54 -13.60 -7.98
C SER A 175 -6.55 -14.94 -8.69
N THR A 176 -6.49 -16.03 -7.92
CA THR A 176 -6.74 -17.38 -8.41
C THR A 176 -8.24 -17.53 -8.65
N TRP A 177 -8.65 -17.52 -9.92
CA TRP A 177 -9.94 -18.07 -10.35
C TRP A 177 -9.68 -19.43 -11.04
N PRO A 178 -10.22 -20.54 -10.53
CA PRO A 178 -10.04 -21.86 -11.12
C PRO A 178 -11.08 -22.08 -12.23
N SER A 179 -10.84 -21.50 -13.40
CA SER A 179 -11.43 -21.93 -14.67
C SER A 179 -10.82 -21.07 -15.77
N CYS A 180 -10.12 -21.71 -16.71
CA CYS A 180 -9.75 -21.24 -18.06
C CYS A 180 -8.50 -22.02 -18.50
N ALA A 181 -8.58 -23.35 -18.40
CA ALA A 181 -7.94 -24.24 -19.35
C ALA A 181 -9.13 -24.83 -20.12
N ASN A 182 -9.11 -24.69 -21.45
CA ASN A 182 -10.17 -25.02 -22.41
C ASN A 182 -11.28 -23.97 -22.57
N SER A 183 -11.11 -23.08 -23.55
CA SER A 183 -12.02 -22.93 -24.69
C SER A 183 -11.30 -22.23 -25.83
#